data_AF-A0A3M1JCP2-F1
#
_entry.id   AF-A0A3M1JCP2-F1
#
_cell.length_a   1.000
_cell.length_b   1.000
_cell.length_c   1.000
_cell.angle_alpha   90.00
_cell.angle_beta   90.00
_cell.angle_gamma   90.00
#
_symmetry.space_group_name_H-M   'P 1'
#
loop_
_entity.id
_entity.type
_entity.pdbx_description
1 polymer ?
#
loop_
_entity_poly.entity_id
_entity_poly.type
_entity_poly.pdbx_seq_one_letter_code
_entity_poly.pdbx_strand_id
1 'polypeptide(L)'
;HEASRLTVRRPQNTEQAQYSLPFAVAALLVHGRLGPAELSGAALAQPQVLDLAERVELVEDAAFCARYPAERVSRVEIETTAGERLDSGEVKPDWDVTDPPTDDDLRQKFRWLAAVRLPEARAAALEDAAWRCDSLPDAGQINRLLADN
;
A
#
# COMPACT_ATOMS: atom_id res chain seq x y z
N HIS A 1 -15.59 -2.15 16.43
CA HIS A 1 -14.96 -3.48 16.36
C HIS A 1 -13.83 -3.53 15.32
N GLU A 2 -13.76 -2.60 14.35
CA GLU A 2 -12.69 -2.55 13.35
C GLU A 2 -11.44 -1.76 13.78
N ALA A 3 -11.60 -0.71 14.60
CA ALA A 3 -10.48 0.12 15.07
C ALA A 3 -9.40 -0.66 15.85
N SER A 4 -9.77 -1.76 16.53
CA SER A 4 -8.83 -2.61 17.26
C SER A 4 -7.92 -3.47 16.36
N ARG A 5 -8.22 -3.58 15.06
CA ARG A 5 -7.34 -4.26 14.09
C ARG A 5 -6.25 -3.35 13.53
N LEU A 6 -6.43 -2.01 13.64
CA LEU A 6 -5.46 -1.02 13.16
C LEU A 6 -4.13 -1.02 13.90
N THR A 7 -4.10 -1.60 15.10
CA THR A 7 -2.96 -1.52 16.04
C THR A 7 -2.14 -2.81 16.12
N VAL A 8 -2.38 -3.82 15.27
CA VAL A 8 -1.69 -5.12 15.36
C VAL A 8 -0.22 -4.99 14.99
N ARG A 9 0.68 -4.90 15.97
CA ARG A 9 2.12 -4.68 15.73
C ARG A 9 2.83 -5.88 15.10
N ARG A 10 2.38 -7.09 15.43
CA ARG A 10 2.93 -8.37 14.93
C ARG A 10 1.86 -9.17 14.20
N PRO A 11 1.53 -8.83 12.94
CA PRO A 11 0.53 -9.56 12.18
C PRO A 11 1.02 -10.98 11.87
N GLN A 12 0.14 -11.95 12.04
CA GLN A 12 0.44 -13.37 11.79
C GLN A 12 0.14 -13.81 10.35
N ASN A 13 -0.60 -13.00 9.62
CA ASN A 13 -1.00 -13.28 8.25
C ASN A 13 -1.21 -11.98 7.46
N THR A 14 -1.32 -12.13 6.13
CA THR A 14 -1.48 -11.02 5.19
C THR A 14 -2.73 -10.19 5.48
N GLU A 15 -3.83 -10.79 5.96
CA GLU A 15 -5.05 -10.05 6.31
C GLU A 15 -4.79 -9.10 7.49
N GLN A 16 -4.14 -9.58 8.55
CA GLN A 16 -3.79 -8.74 9.68
C GLN A 16 -2.80 -7.64 9.29
N ALA A 17 -1.82 -7.96 8.42
CA ALA A 17 -0.80 -7.01 8.00
C ALA A 17 -1.38 -5.84 7.19
N GLN A 18 -2.32 -6.14 6.28
CA GLN A 18 -2.99 -5.12 5.46
C GLN A 18 -3.79 -4.10 6.28
N TYR A 19 -4.27 -4.48 7.46
CA TYR A 19 -4.99 -3.57 8.35
C TYR A 19 -4.12 -3.00 9.46
N SER A 20 -2.83 -3.35 9.56
CA SER A 20 -1.95 -2.84 10.61
C SER A 20 -1.18 -1.60 10.16
N LEU A 21 -1.54 -0.44 10.71
CA LEU A 21 -0.77 0.79 10.47
C LEU A 21 0.67 0.71 11.03
N PRO A 22 0.91 0.22 12.27
CA PRO A 22 2.27 0.08 12.80
C PRO A 22 3.17 -0.77 11.91
N PHE A 23 2.65 -1.91 11.43
CA PHE A 23 3.41 -2.81 10.57
C PHE A 23 3.65 -2.19 9.19
N ALA A 24 2.63 -1.60 8.57
CA ALA A 24 2.75 -0.97 7.26
C ALA A 24 3.78 0.17 7.25
N VAL A 25 3.74 1.05 8.26
CA VAL A 25 4.72 2.15 8.42
C VAL A 25 6.12 1.59 8.64
N ALA A 26 6.27 0.59 9.50
CA ALA A 26 7.57 -0.03 9.75
C ALA A 26 8.15 -0.71 8.50
N ALA A 27 7.32 -1.45 7.75
CA ALA A 27 7.72 -2.09 6.50
C ALA A 27 8.16 -1.06 5.45
N LEU A 28 7.42 0.05 5.33
CA LEU A 28 7.79 1.16 4.46
C LEU A 28 9.13 1.78 4.85
N LEU A 29 9.38 2.02 6.14
CA LEU A 29 10.64 2.59 6.63
C LEU A 29 11.84 1.66 6.40
N VAL A 30 11.66 0.35 6.57
CA VAL A 30 12.74 -0.64 6.37
C VAL A 30 13.03 -0.87 4.88
N HIS A 31 12.00 -0.95 4.04
CA HIS A 31 12.14 -1.34 2.63
C HIS A 31 12.17 -0.16 1.66
N GLY A 32 11.81 1.05 2.11
CA GLY A 32 11.67 2.25 1.26
C GLY A 32 10.48 2.17 0.29
N ARG A 33 9.64 1.14 0.40
CA ARG A 33 8.46 0.90 -0.41
C ARG A 33 7.46 0.03 0.35
N LEU A 34 6.21 0.05 -0.07
CA LEU A 34 5.15 -0.76 0.52
C LEU A 34 4.27 -1.35 -0.57
N GLY A 35 4.26 -2.68 -0.71
CA GLY A 35 3.40 -3.42 -1.62
C GLY A 35 3.03 -4.81 -1.11
N PRO A 36 2.43 -5.67 -1.95
CA PRO A 36 2.02 -7.01 -1.54
C PRO A 36 3.18 -7.87 -0.98
N ALA A 37 4.40 -7.69 -1.49
CA ALA A 37 5.57 -8.43 -1.04
C ALA A 37 5.98 -8.06 0.39
N GLU A 38 5.86 -6.78 0.75
CA GLU A 38 6.21 -6.27 2.08
C GLU A 38 5.10 -6.51 3.12
N LEU A 39 3.88 -6.83 2.68
CA LEU A 39 2.72 -7.13 3.55
C LEU A 39 2.38 -8.63 3.63
N SER A 40 3.21 -9.51 3.08
CA SER A 40 2.93 -10.95 3.04
C SER A 40 4.18 -11.83 3.13
N GLY A 41 3.98 -13.15 3.23
CA GLY A 41 5.06 -14.13 3.16
C GLY A 41 6.14 -13.90 4.22
N ALA A 42 7.40 -13.89 3.79
CA ALA A 42 8.55 -13.74 4.68
C ALA A 42 8.61 -12.37 5.38
N ALA A 43 8.01 -11.33 4.80
CA ALA A 43 8.02 -9.98 5.39
C ALA A 43 7.32 -9.92 6.76
N LEU A 44 6.29 -10.76 6.98
CA LEU A 44 5.57 -10.85 8.24
C LEU A 44 6.46 -11.29 9.42
N ALA A 45 7.57 -11.96 9.15
CA ALA A 45 8.48 -12.49 10.16
C ALA A 45 9.82 -11.74 10.25
N GLN A 46 10.00 -10.65 9.49
CA GLN A 46 11.28 -9.92 9.47
C GLN A 46 11.51 -9.19 10.80
N PRO A 47 12.58 -9.52 11.56
CA PRO A 47 12.78 -8.95 12.90
C PRO A 47 12.88 -7.43 12.91
N GLN A 48 13.55 -6.82 11.93
CA GLN A 48 13.72 -5.37 11.86
C GLN A 48 12.38 -4.64 11.67
N VAL A 49 11.48 -5.18 10.84
CA VAL A 49 10.13 -4.63 10.62
C VAL A 49 9.31 -4.76 11.89
N LEU A 50 9.32 -5.94 12.52
CA LEU A 50 8.55 -6.18 13.74
C LEU A 50 9.04 -5.31 14.91
N ASP A 51 10.36 -5.19 15.09
CA ASP A 51 10.94 -4.38 16.17
C ASP A 51 10.65 -2.88 15.98
N LEU A 52 10.60 -2.40 14.73
CA LEU A 52 10.19 -1.03 14.45
C LEU A 52 8.68 -0.84 14.61
N ALA A 53 7.87 -1.82 14.18
CA ALA A 53 6.42 -1.80 14.36
C ALA A 53 6.03 -1.74 15.85
N GLU A 54 6.83 -2.30 16.76
CA GLU A 54 6.62 -2.18 18.22
C GLU A 54 6.78 -0.74 18.73
N ARG A 55 7.52 0.11 18.03
CA ARG A 55 7.83 1.49 18.43
C ARG A 55 6.87 2.53 17.84
N VAL A 56 6.01 2.14 16.89
CA VAL A 56 5.09 3.08 16.22
C VAL A 56 3.88 3.36 17.12
N GLU A 57 3.73 4.58 17.62
CA GLU A 57 2.53 4.97 18.36
C GLU A 57 1.50 5.61 17.43
N LEU A 58 0.23 5.22 17.59
CA LEU A 58 -0.87 5.85 16.87
C LEU A 58 -1.55 6.85 17.81
N VAL A 59 -1.61 8.10 17.39
CA VAL A 59 -2.21 9.19 18.15
C VAL A 59 -3.33 9.81 17.32
N GLU A 60 -4.52 9.90 17.91
CA GLU A 60 -5.63 10.63 17.29
C GLU A 60 -5.43 12.13 17.53
N ASP A 61 -5.52 12.91 16.46
CA ASP A 61 -5.46 14.37 16.52
C ASP A 61 -6.86 14.96 16.30
N ALA A 62 -7.32 15.80 17.24
CA ALA A 62 -8.67 16.35 17.19
C ALA A 62 -8.92 17.25 15.96
N ALA A 63 -7.90 17.96 15.47
CA ALA A 63 -8.01 18.79 14.27
C ALA A 63 -8.09 17.93 13.00
N PHE A 64 -7.38 16.80 12.96
CA PHE A 64 -7.49 15.85 11.84
C PHE A 64 -8.84 15.14 11.85
N CYS A 65 -9.29 14.68 13.02
CA CYS A 65 -10.61 14.07 13.18
C CYS A 65 -11.75 15.00 12.75
N ALA A 66 -11.64 16.31 13.03
CA ALA A 66 -12.65 17.29 12.63
C ALA A 66 -12.78 17.47 11.10
N ARG A 67 -11.74 17.12 10.33
CA ARG A 67 -11.72 17.21 8.86
C ARG A 67 -12.16 15.92 8.18
N TYR A 68 -12.23 14.81 8.92
CA TYR A 68 -12.70 13.52 8.42
C TYR A 68 -14.24 13.52 8.23
N PRO A 69 -14.80 12.90 7.17
CA PRO A 69 -14.14 12.13 6.11
C PRO A 69 -13.74 12.97 4.88
N ALA A 70 -13.97 14.28 4.90
CA ALA A 70 -13.70 15.16 3.76
C ALA A 70 -12.21 15.20 3.40
N GLU A 71 -11.35 15.23 4.42
CA GLU A 71 -9.90 15.08 4.28
C GLU A 71 -9.41 13.91 5.15
N ARG A 72 -8.42 13.18 4.65
CA ARG A 72 -7.78 12.07 5.36
C ARG A 72 -6.32 12.43 5.61
N VAL A 73 -6.11 13.35 6.54
CA VAL A 73 -4.78 13.90 6.84
C VAL A 73 -4.06 13.04 7.87
N SER A 74 -2.75 12.90 7.71
CA SER A 74 -1.87 12.24 8.67
C SER A 74 -0.54 13.00 8.80
N ARG A 75 0.20 12.71 9.88
CA ARG A 75 1.54 13.24 10.15
C ARG A 75 2.36 12.15 10.83
N VAL A 76 3.65 12.09 10.51
CA VAL A 76 4.60 11.15 11.12
C VAL A 76 5.74 11.95 11.72
N GLU A 77 6.00 11.70 13.00
CA GLU A 77 7.17 12.21 13.71
C GLU A 77 8.08 11.04 14.08
N ILE A 78 9.39 11.20 13.85
CA ILE A 78 10.40 10.17 14.14
C ILE A 78 11.49 10.80 15.00
N GLU A 79 11.75 10.19 16.16
CA GLU A 79 12.93 10.48 16.96
C GLU A 79 14.01 9.42 16.70
N THR A 80 15.18 9.85 16.21
CA THR A 80 16.30 8.96 15.91
C THR A 80 17.08 8.63 17.18
N THR A 81 17.89 7.57 17.15
CA THR A 81 18.77 7.21 18.28
C THR A 81 19.86 8.26 18.55
N ALA A 82 20.10 9.18 17.62
CA ALA A 82 20.99 10.33 17.79
C ALA A 82 20.28 11.54 18.45
N GLY A 83 18.98 11.44 18.74
CA GLY A 83 18.16 12.50 19.33
C GLY A 83 17.61 13.51 18.31
N GLU A 84 17.79 13.28 17.02
CA GLU A 84 17.19 14.11 15.98
C GLU A 84 15.69 13.83 15.84
N ARG A 85 14.90 14.87 15.62
CA ARG A 85 13.47 14.76 15.33
C ARG A 85 13.18 15.11 13.89
N LEU A 86 12.56 14.18 13.18
CA LEU A 86 12.07 14.35 11.82
C LEU A 86 10.55 14.44 11.86
N ASP A 87 10.00 15.28 11.00
CA ASP A 87 8.56 15.54 10.92
C ASP A 87 8.14 15.65 9.45
N SER A 88 7.14 14.85 9.05
CA SER A 88 6.59 14.90 7.70
C SER A 88 5.75 16.15 7.42
N GLY A 89 5.28 16.83 8.47
CA GLY A 89 4.15 17.76 8.39
C GLY A 89 2.84 17.02 8.06
N GLU A 90 1.79 17.79 7.77
CA GLU A 90 0.51 17.24 7.30
C GLU A 90 0.63 16.70 5.87
N VAL A 91 0.25 15.44 5.69
CA VAL A 91 0.24 14.73 4.41
C VAL A 91 -1.18 14.26 4.12
N LYS A 92 -1.56 14.31 2.84
CA LYS A 92 -2.79 13.70 2.32
C LYS A 92 -2.42 12.50 1.44
N PRO A 93 -3.24 11.44 1.42
CA PRO A 93 -3.04 10.37 0.46
C PRO A 93 -3.20 10.89 -0.96
N ASP A 94 -2.39 10.37 -1.87
CA ASP A 94 -2.58 10.57 -3.30
C ASP A 94 -3.93 9.99 -3.75
N TRP A 95 -4.45 10.51 -4.85
CA TRP A 95 -5.59 9.93 -5.58
C TRP A 95 -6.91 9.96 -4.82
N ASP A 96 -7.38 11.17 -4.53
CA ASP A 96 -8.73 11.39 -3.99
C ASP A 96 -9.75 11.72 -5.10
N VAL A 97 -11.00 11.99 -4.71
CA VAL A 97 -12.09 12.30 -5.66
C VAL A 97 -11.81 13.60 -6.43
N THR A 98 -11.06 14.52 -5.83
CA THR A 98 -10.73 15.83 -6.40
C THR A 98 -9.41 15.86 -7.16
N ASP A 99 -8.52 14.90 -6.94
CA ASP A 99 -7.24 14.72 -7.61
C ASP A 99 -7.03 13.25 -8.00
N PRO A 100 -7.76 12.73 -9.01
CA PRO A 100 -7.68 11.33 -9.42
C PRO A 100 -6.34 11.00 -10.11
N PRO A 101 -5.92 9.72 -10.12
CA PRO A 101 -4.71 9.31 -10.82
C PRO A 101 -4.82 9.56 -12.31
N THR A 102 -3.68 9.85 -12.96
CA THR A 102 -3.62 9.86 -14.41
C THR A 102 -3.67 8.45 -14.99
N ASP A 103 -3.93 8.34 -16.29
CA ASP A 103 -3.85 7.07 -17.01
C ASP A 103 -2.47 6.41 -16.88
N ASP A 104 -1.40 7.22 -16.91
CA ASP A 104 -0.03 6.71 -16.77
C ASP A 104 0.24 6.19 -15.36
N ASP A 105 -0.25 6.88 -14.32
CA ASP A 105 -0.18 6.41 -12.94
C ASP A 105 -0.85 5.04 -12.75
N LEU A 106 -2.05 4.89 -13.32
CA LEU A 106 -2.80 3.64 -13.27
C LEU A 106 -2.07 2.52 -14.00
N ARG A 107 -1.49 2.80 -15.17
CA ARG A 107 -0.69 1.84 -15.95
C ARG A 107 0.59 1.44 -15.22
N GLN A 108 1.30 2.41 -14.63
CA GLN A 108 2.50 2.14 -13.85
C GLN A 108 2.18 1.26 -12.63
N LYS A 109 1.11 1.59 -11.90
CA LYS A 109 0.62 0.79 -10.77
C LYS A 109 0.24 -0.62 -11.22
N PHE A 110 -0.45 -0.75 -12.36
CA PHE A 110 -0.81 -2.04 -12.92
C PHE A 110 0.44 -2.88 -13.22
N ARG A 111 1.42 -2.34 -13.94
CA ARG A 111 2.68 -3.03 -14.26
C ARG A 111 3.42 -3.47 -13.00
N TRP A 112 3.54 -2.58 -12.01
CA TRP A 112 4.20 -2.87 -10.74
C TRP A 112 3.54 -4.04 -10.00
N LEU A 113 2.20 -4.06 -9.89
CA LEU A 113 1.47 -5.13 -9.22
C LEU A 113 1.48 -6.44 -10.03
N ALA A 114 1.35 -6.36 -11.36
CA ALA A 114 1.34 -7.52 -12.24
C ALA A 114 2.71 -8.21 -12.29
N ALA A 115 3.82 -7.46 -12.21
CA ALA A 115 5.18 -8.00 -12.25
C ALA A 115 5.49 -8.99 -11.12
N VAL A 116 4.70 -9.00 -10.04
CA VAL A 116 4.81 -9.99 -8.95
C VAL A 116 4.47 -11.41 -9.42
N ARG A 117 3.64 -11.55 -10.47
CA ARG A 117 3.09 -12.84 -10.92
C ARG A 117 3.28 -13.10 -12.41
N LEU A 118 3.36 -12.06 -13.23
CA LEU A 118 3.39 -12.17 -14.69
C LEU A 118 4.73 -11.66 -15.25
N PRO A 119 5.29 -12.35 -16.26
CA PRO A 119 6.38 -11.80 -17.06
C PRO A 119 5.97 -10.48 -17.73
N GLU A 120 6.93 -9.57 -17.92
CA GLU A 120 6.70 -8.21 -18.43
C GLU A 120 5.86 -8.18 -19.72
N ALA A 121 6.19 -9.01 -20.72
CA ALA A 121 5.46 -9.07 -21.98
C ALA A 121 3.98 -9.45 -21.78
N ARG A 122 3.70 -10.33 -20.82
CA ARG A 122 2.33 -10.78 -20.52
C ARG A 122 1.57 -9.74 -19.71
N ALA A 123 2.23 -9.06 -18.78
CA ALA A 123 1.66 -7.93 -18.06
C ALA A 123 1.30 -6.78 -19.03
N ALA A 124 2.19 -6.44 -19.97
CA ALA A 124 1.93 -5.41 -20.98
C ALA A 124 0.75 -5.76 -21.89
N ALA A 125 0.65 -7.02 -22.35
CA ALA A 125 -0.48 -7.47 -23.14
C ALA A 125 -1.81 -7.43 -22.36
N LEU A 126 -1.79 -7.78 -21.07
CA LEU A 126 -2.96 -7.73 -20.20
C LEU A 126 -3.40 -6.28 -19.92
N GLU A 127 -2.45 -5.37 -19.70
CA GLU A 127 -2.72 -3.94 -19.54
C GLU A 127 -3.42 -3.37 -20.77
N ASP A 128 -2.89 -3.64 -21.97
CA ASP A 128 -3.43 -3.16 -23.24
C ASP A 128 -4.83 -3.73 -23.52
N ALA A 129 -5.05 -5.02 -23.19
CA ALA A 129 -6.37 -5.65 -23.30
C ALA A 129 -7.38 -5.03 -22.31
N ALA A 130 -6.97 -4.76 -21.07
CA ALA A 130 -7.83 -4.11 -20.08
C ALA A 130 -8.19 -2.67 -20.49
N TRP A 131 -7.23 -1.91 -21.02
CA TRP A 131 -7.45 -0.52 -21.43
C TRP A 131 -8.37 -0.37 -22.63
N ARG A 132 -8.45 -1.39 -23.49
CA ARG A 132 -9.27 -1.43 -24.70
C ARG A 132 -10.42 -2.43 -24.59
N CYS A 133 -10.84 -2.75 -23.37
CA CYS A 133 -11.80 -3.81 -23.10
C CYS A 133 -13.16 -3.61 -23.80
N ASP A 134 -13.53 -2.36 -24.06
CA ASP A 134 -14.71 -1.94 -24.83
C ASP A 134 -14.66 -2.32 -26.31
N SER A 135 -13.46 -2.48 -26.86
CA SER A 135 -13.20 -2.83 -28.27
C SER A 135 -12.78 -4.29 -28.48
N LEU A 136 -12.66 -5.06 -27.39
CA LEU A 136 -12.33 -6.48 -27.50
C LEU A 136 -13.50 -7.26 -28.11
N PRO A 137 -13.23 -8.20 -29.04
CA PRO A 137 -14.27 -9.02 -29.64
C PRO A 137 -14.89 -10.00 -28.62
N ASP A 138 -14.12 -10.41 -27.61
CA ASP A 138 -14.58 -11.25 -26.51
C ASP A 138 -13.69 -11.09 -25.25
N ALA A 139 -14.30 -11.22 -24.07
CA ALA A 139 -13.59 -11.17 -22.79
C ALA A 139 -12.64 -12.37 -22.56
N GLY A 140 -12.74 -13.44 -23.35
CA GLY A 140 -11.87 -14.61 -23.29
C GLY A 140 -10.42 -14.30 -23.65
N GLN A 141 -10.15 -13.20 -24.37
CA GLN A 141 -8.80 -12.69 -24.57
C GLN A 141 -8.09 -12.32 -23.26
N ILE A 142 -8.79 -11.64 -22.34
CA ILE A 142 -8.26 -11.32 -21.00
C ILE A 142 -8.03 -12.60 -20.21
N ASN A 143 -8.97 -13.55 -20.25
CA ASN A 143 -8.85 -14.80 -19.49
C ASN A 143 -7.61 -15.62 -19.90
N ARG A 144 -7.32 -15.71 -21.20
CA ARG A 144 -6.08 -16.36 -21.70
C ARG A 144 -4.82 -15.68 -21.18
N LEU A 145 -4.85 -14.36 -21.02
CA LEU A 145 -3.73 -13.57 -20.46
C LEU A 145 -3.63 -13.67 -18.93
N LEU A 146 -4.66 -14.18 -18.23
CA LEU A 146 -4.62 -14.45 -16.79
C LEU A 146 -4.28 -15.90 -16.43
N ALA A 147 -4.58 -16.87 -17.30
CA ALA A 147 -4.40 -18.30 -17.02
C ALA A 147 -2.93 -18.72 -16.85
N ASP A 148 -2.54 -19.28 -15.71
CA ASP A 148 -1.21 -19.89 -15.56
C ASP A 148 -1.04 -20.98 -16.64
N ASN A 149 0.00 -20.85 -17.48
CA ASN A 149 0.40 -21.91 -18.42
C ASN A 149 1.40 -22.82 -17.71
#